data_AF-A0AA45WV86-F1
#
_entry.id   AF-A0AA45WV86-F1
#
_cell.length_a   1.000
_cell.length_b   1.000
_cell.length_c   1.000
_cell.angle_alpha   90.00
_cell.angle_beta   90.00
_cell.angle_gamma   90.00
#
_symmetry.space_group_name_H-M   'P 1'
#
loop_
_entity.id
_entity.type
_entity.pdbx_description
1 polymer ?
#
loop_
_entity_poly.entity_id
_entity_poly.type
_entity_poly.pdbx_seq_one_letter_code
_entity_poly.pdbx_strand_id
1 'polypeptide(L)' 'MEEEQRMKKERIPIDKCDGSMVLSEDLYNDVGLLLLTKGTRLTQDKVSVLVRRGVTCVPVEVEQLQSMQIGAQ' A
#
# COMPACT_ATOMS: atom_id res chain seq x y z
N MET A 1 -2.06 21.82 16.58
CA MET A 1 -0.81 21.41 15.91
C MET A 1 -1.15 20.08 15.27
N GLU A 2 -1.60 20.12 14.01
CA GLU A 2 -2.03 18.92 13.27
C GLU A 2 -0.80 18.10 12.96
N GLU A 3 -0.63 17.01 13.71
CA GLU A 3 0.41 16.02 13.49
C GLU A 3 0.04 15.30 12.19
N GLU A 4 0.53 15.84 11.07
CA GLU A 4 0.47 15.20 9.76
C GLU A 4 1.28 13.90 9.88
N GLN A 5 0.62 12.82 10.29
CA GLN A 5 1.17 11.47 10.21
C GLN A 5 1.61 11.27 8.77
N ARG A 6 2.93 11.36 8.56
CA ARG A 6 3.56 11.36 7.25
C ARG A 6 3.50 9.95 6.70
N MET A 7 2.32 9.53 6.23
CA MET A 7 2.14 8.26 5.54
C MET A 7 3.01 8.29 4.30
N LYS A 8 4.09 7.51 4.33
CA LYS A 8 5.03 7.46 3.22
C LYS A 8 4.38 6.60 2.15
N LYS A 9 4.32 7.12 0.92
CA LYS A 9 3.87 6.36 -0.24
C LYS A 9 5.03 5.48 -0.69
N GLU A 10 4.83 4.17 -0.68
CA GLU A 10 5.84 3.22 -1.13
C GLU A 10 5.25 2.27 -2.17
N ARG A 11 6.06 1.91 -3.17
CA ARG A 11 5.69 0.87 -4.14
C ARG A 11 6.21 -0.46 -3.64
N ILE A 12 5.28 -1.31 -3.19
CA ILE A 12 5.60 -2.63 -2.66
C ILE A 12 5.32 -3.69 -3.73
N PRO A 13 6.21 -4.68 -3.92
CA PRO A 13 5.95 -5.84 -4.75
C PRO A 13 4.68 -6.55 -4.31
N ILE A 14 3.84 -6.96 -5.26
CA ILE A 14 2.52 -7.51 -4.94
C ILE A 14 2.58 -8.82 -4.14
N ASP A 15 3.69 -9.57 -4.24
CA ASP A 15 3.97 -10.77 -3.45
C ASP A 15 4.23 -10.46 -1.96
N LYS A 16 4.57 -9.21 -1.63
CA LYS A 16 4.78 -8.74 -0.26
C LYS A 16 3.56 -8.02 0.32
N CYS A 17 2.49 -7.87 -0.46
CA CYS A 17 1.26 -7.27 0.03
C CYS A 17 0.53 -8.21 0.98
N ASP A 18 0.18 -7.69 2.15
CA ASP A 18 -0.67 -8.38 3.11
C ASP A 18 -2.07 -7.74 3.18
N GLY A 19 -3.02 -8.47 3.77
CA GLY A 19 -4.42 -8.04 3.92
C GLY A 19 -4.63 -6.79 4.78
N SER A 20 -3.57 -6.21 5.35
CA SER A 20 -3.62 -5.00 6.15
C SER A 20 -3.27 -3.73 5.35
N MET A 21 -2.59 -3.88 4.20
CA MET A 21 -2.15 -2.75 3.39
C MET A 21 -3.30 -2.04 2.65
N VAL A 22 -3.14 -0.73 2.46
CA VAL A 22 -4.12 0.15 1.82
C VAL A 22 -3.45 0.92 0.68
N LEU A 23 -4.14 1.04 -0.46
CA LEU A 23 -3.63 1.80 -1.60
C LEU A 23 -3.52 3.30 -1.30
N SER A 24 -2.35 3.89 -1.56
CA SER A 24 -2.11 5.33 -1.37
C SER A 24 -2.63 6.21 -2.51
N GLU A 25 -2.90 5.62 -3.67
CA GLU A 25 -3.43 6.28 -4.86
C GLU A 25 -4.22 5.29 -5.74
N ASP A 26 -4.97 5.84 -6.71
CA ASP A 26 -5.70 5.03 -7.69
C ASP A 26 -4.73 4.21 -8.55
N LEU A 27 -5.03 2.93 -8.70
CA LEU A 27 -4.22 2.00 -9.48
C LEU A 27 -4.85 1.81 -10.86
N TYR A 28 -4.08 2.08 -11.91
CA TYR A 28 -4.49 1.90 -13.30
C TYR A 28 -3.62 0.83 -13.98
N ASN A 29 -4.12 0.21 -15.04
CA ASN A 29 -3.31 -0.64 -15.92
C ASN A 29 -2.64 0.16 -17.05
N ASP A 30 -1.87 -0.52 -17.90
CA ASP A 30 -1.10 0.10 -19.00
C ASP A 30 -1.97 0.77 -20.09
N VAL A 31 -3.27 0.46 -20.14
CA VAL A 31 -4.24 1.08 -21.06
C VAL A 31 -5.08 2.16 -20.39
N GLY A 32 -4.75 2.56 -19.15
CA GLY A 32 -5.43 3.63 -18.40
C GLY A 32 -6.77 3.23 -17.76
N LEU A 33 -7.08 1.93 -17.69
CA LEU A 33 -8.28 1.46 -16.99
C LEU A 33 -8.02 1.37 -15.49
N LEU A 34 -8.95 1.92 -14.71
CA LEU A 34 -8.94 1.87 -13.26
C LEU A 34 -9.08 0.41 -12.78
N LEU A 35 -8.09 -0.06 -12.01
CA LEU A 35 -8.08 -1.37 -11.38
C LEU A 35 -8.69 -1.30 -9.98
N LEU A 36 -8.20 -0.37 -9.14
CA LEU A 36 -8.63 -0.17 -7.76
C LEU A 36 -8.47 1.31 -7.38
N THR A 37 -9.30 1.79 -6.45
CA THR A 37 -9.26 3.17 -5.97
C THR A 37 -8.37 3.34 -4.74
N LYS A 38 -7.85 4.55 -4.54
CA LYS A 38 -7.19 4.99 -3.30
C LYS A 38 -8.04 4.62 -2.08
N GLY A 39 -7.37 4.25 -0.98
CA GLY A 39 -8.03 3.82 0.26
C GLY A 39 -8.54 2.38 0.21
N THR A 40 -8.37 1.68 -0.92
CA THR A 40 -8.71 0.27 -1.02
C THR A 40 -7.72 -0.58 -0.22
N ARG A 41 -8.25 -1.33 0.76
CA ARG A 41 -7.53 -2.42 1.42
C ARG A 41 -7.24 -3.57 0.46
N LEU A 42 -5.98 -4.00 0.41
CA LEU A 42 -5.48 -5.08 -0.43
C LEU A 42 -5.72 -6.45 0.21
N THR A 43 -6.99 -6.89 0.23
CA THR A 43 -7.33 -8.24 0.67
C THR A 43 -6.71 -9.31 -0.24
N GLN A 44 -6.60 -10.55 0.25
CA GLN A 44 -6.03 -11.66 -0.52
C GLN A 44 -6.75 -11.89 -1.87
N ASP A 45 -8.07 -11.70 -1.93
CA ASP A 45 -8.83 -11.77 -3.18
C ASP A 45 -8.40 -10.69 -4.18
N LYS A 46 -8.23 -9.44 -3.71
CA LYS A 46 -7.81 -8.32 -4.56
C LYS A 46 -6.37 -8.50 -5.04
N VAL A 47 -5.47 -8.92 -4.16
CA VAL A 47 -4.09 -9.29 -4.52
C VAL A 47 -4.10 -10.35 -5.62
N SER A 48 -4.91 -11.41 -5.46
CA SER A 48 -5.05 -12.47 -6.46
C SER A 48 -5.55 -11.95 -7.83
N VAL A 49 -6.52 -11.02 -7.83
CA VAL A 49 -7.02 -10.40 -9.06
C VAL A 49 -5.94 -9.56 -9.76
N LEU A 50 -5.18 -8.78 -8.99
CA LEU A 50 -4.12 -7.93 -9.51
C LEU A 50 -2.96 -8.76 -10.09
N VAL A 51 -2.56 -9.84 -9.43
CA VAL A 51 -1.56 -10.79 -9.95
C VAL A 51 -2.01 -11.38 -11.28
N ARG A 52 -3.28 -11.79 -11.40
CA ARG A 52 -3.84 -12.31 -12.67
C ARG A 52 -3.87 -11.27 -13.78
N ARG A 53 -3.90 -9.97 -13.43
CA ARG A 53 -3.84 -8.86 -14.37
C ARG A 53 -2.40 -8.42 -14.70
N GLY A 54 -1.39 -9.12 -14.19
CA GLY A 54 0.03 -8.83 -14.46
C GLY A 54 0.59 -7.66 -13.65
N VAL A 55 -0.10 -7.21 -12.61
CA VAL A 55 0.41 -6.14 -11.72
C VAL A 55 1.53 -6.71 -10.86
N THR A 56 2.70 -6.07 -10.90
CA THR A 56 3.89 -6.49 -10.15
C THR A 56 4.12 -5.70 -8.87
N CYS A 57 3.72 -4.42 -8.86
CA CYS A 57 3.91 -3.52 -7.72
C CYS A 57 2.67 -2.64 -7.52
N VAL A 58 2.38 -2.29 -6.27
CA VAL A 58 1.25 -1.42 -5.92
C VAL A 58 1.69 -0.29 -4.98
N PRO A 59 1.12 0.92 -5.14
CA PRO A 59 1.40 2.04 -4.26
C PRO A 59 0.57 1.92 -2.97
N VAL A 60 1.23 1.73 -1.83
CA VAL A 60 0.58 1.56 -0.53
C VAL A 60 0.99 2.62 0.47
N GLU A 61 0.11 2.86 1.44
CA GLU A 61 0.41 3.66 2.62
C GLU A 61 1.15 2.78 3.63
N VAL A 62 2.42 3.12 3.92
CA VAL A 62 3.19 2.49 5.00
C VAL A 62 3.26 3.43 6.18
N GLU A 63 2.74 2.95 7.32
CA GLU A 63 2.90 3.61 8.61
C GLU A 63 4.33 3.36 9.07
N GLN A 64 5.14 4.41 9.21
CA GLN A 64 6.42 4.27 9.89
C GLN A 64 6.11 4.03 11.37
N LEU A 65 6.23 2.77 11.81
CA LEU A 65 6.48 2.47 13.22
C LEU A 65 7.77 3.19 13.60
N GLN A 66 7.66 4.40 14.13
CA GLN A 66 8.76 5.06 14.80
C GLN A 66 9.14 4.15 15.95
N SER A 67 10.22 3.40 15.76
CA SER A 67 10.81 2.58 16.79
C SER A 67 11.30 3.54 17.87
N MET A 68 10.48 3.77 18.89
CA MET A 68 10.90 4.47 20.09
C MET A 68 11.99 3.61 20.74
N GLN A 69 13.25 3.90 20.43
CA GLN A 69 14.36 3.52 21.28
C GLN A 69 14.26 4.35 22.56
N ILE A 70 13.43 3.89 23.49
CA ILE A 70 13.62 4.21 24.91
C ILE A 70 14.85 3.43 25.38
N GLY A 71 16.03 3.97 25.08
CA GLY A 71 17.26 3.63 25.78
C GLY A 71 17.17 4.23 27.18
N ALA A 72 16.66 3.43 28.13
CA ALA A 72 16.69 3.74 29.54
C ALA A 72 18.07 3.43 30.12
N GLN A 73 18.52 4.35 30.98
CA GLN A 73 19.60 4.29 31.99
C GLN A 73 21.04 4.54 31.52
#